data_AF-A0A182TJ62-F1
#
_entry.id   AF-A0A182TJ62-F1
#
_cell.length_a   1.000
_cell.length_b   1.000
_cell.length_c   1.000
_cell.angle_alpha   90.00
_cell.angle_beta   90.00
_cell.angle_gamma   90.00
#
_symmetry.space_group_name_H-M   'P 1'
#
loop_
_entity.id
_entity.type
_entity.pdbx_description
1 polymer ?
#
loop_
_entity_poly.entity_id
_entity_poly.type
_entity_poly.pdbx_seq_one_letter_code
_entity_poly.pdbx_strand_id
1 'polypeptide(L)'
;MFLGCYNSIRRFLHWGPLTAIGIIQSITVMTIYMNSMWWPSHTSLWALINQTVFVLLSLGTGFYFVMASLTGPGYLRLKWRPAHHSADEQLQFCNVCGGYKAPRSHHCRKCDRCVIKMDHHCPWINNCVGWANHGYFTAFLAFAVLGCIHGTVILGSSLYVGLYRDWYVYYGHLSKVNVKLTVSSLVLCVFNIGLAIGVVLTVGALLVYQVRSILNNRTAIEDWIVEKARFRAERNEQTFVYPYDLGRWRNVKQVINLTCRPVGNGYDWPVVEGCDQYTLTVRCRATMLVTRAL
;
A
#
# COMPACT_ATOMS: atom_id res chain seq x y z
N MET A 1 -9.63 0.78 29.85
CA MET A 1 -9.69 1.79 28.77
C MET A 1 -9.64 1.07 27.42
N PHE A 2 -10.73 0.43 26.99
CA PHE A 2 -10.75 -0.60 25.92
C PHE A 2 -11.65 -0.22 24.72
N LEU A 3 -11.62 1.03 24.24
CA LEU A 3 -12.60 1.51 23.25
C LEU A 3 -12.02 2.21 22.00
N GLY A 4 -10.69 2.18 21.80
CA GLY A 4 -10.06 2.94 20.72
C GLY A 4 -10.17 2.36 19.30
N CYS A 5 -10.24 1.02 19.16
CA CYS A 5 -9.98 0.36 17.85
C CYS A 5 -11.21 -0.22 17.13
N TYR A 6 -12.40 -0.22 17.75
CA TYR A 6 -13.58 -0.92 17.18
C TYR A 6 -14.45 -0.07 16.26
N ASN A 7 -14.39 1.27 16.37
CA ASN A 7 -15.19 2.13 15.52
C ASN A 7 -14.39 2.53 14.27
N SER A 8 -14.58 1.79 13.19
CA SER A 8 -13.96 2.05 11.88
C SER A 8 -14.16 3.50 11.41
N ILE A 9 -15.29 4.13 11.74
CA ILE A 9 -15.58 5.52 11.39
C ILE A 9 -14.66 6.48 12.16
N ARG A 10 -14.51 6.29 13.48
CA ARG A 10 -13.62 7.14 14.30
C ARG A 10 -12.17 7.03 13.86
N ARG A 11 -11.74 5.83 13.44
CA ARG A 11 -10.40 5.60 12.87
C ARG A 11 -10.21 6.37 11.56
N PHE A 12 -11.24 6.40 10.72
CA PHE A 12 -11.24 7.09 9.43
C PHE A 12 -11.26 8.62 9.58
N LEU A 13 -11.83 9.16 10.66
CA LEU A 13 -11.82 10.61 10.96
C LEU A 13 -10.52 11.11 11.62
N HIS A 14 -9.48 10.28 11.68
CA HIS A 14 -8.17 10.69 12.18
C HIS A 14 -7.45 11.60 11.17
N TRP A 15 -6.48 12.41 11.65
CA TRP A 15 -5.75 13.36 10.80
C TRP A 15 -5.11 12.69 9.58
N GLY A 16 -4.57 11.47 9.74
CA GLY A 16 -3.90 10.75 8.65
C GLY A 16 -4.79 10.54 7.43
N PRO A 17 -5.94 9.86 7.57
CA PRO A 17 -6.86 9.69 6.45
C PRO A 17 -7.46 10.97 5.91
N LEU A 18 -7.79 11.93 6.79
CA LEU A 18 -8.33 13.23 6.35
C LEU A 18 -7.31 14.00 5.50
N THR A 19 -6.03 14.02 5.90
CA THR A 19 -4.96 14.64 5.11
C THR A 19 -4.77 13.93 3.77
N ALA A 20 -4.77 12.60 3.75
CA ALA A 20 -4.65 11.84 2.50
C ALA A 20 -5.80 12.15 1.53
N ILE A 21 -7.05 12.17 2.02
CA ILE A 21 -8.23 12.56 1.23
C ILE A 21 -8.11 14.00 0.74
N GLY A 22 -7.67 14.93 1.59
CA GLY A 22 -7.45 16.33 1.21
C GLY A 22 -6.45 16.48 0.07
N ILE A 23 -5.33 15.76 0.11
CA ILE A 23 -4.33 15.75 -0.96
C ILE A 23 -4.93 15.19 -2.27
N ILE A 24 -5.61 14.03 -2.20
CA ILE A 24 -6.24 13.40 -3.36
C ILE A 24 -7.25 14.35 -4.01
N GLN A 25 -8.11 14.99 -3.22
CA GLN A 25 -9.12 15.93 -3.71
C GLN A 25 -8.49 17.20 -4.28
N SER A 26 -7.49 17.79 -3.60
CA SER A 26 -6.78 18.98 -4.08
C SER A 26 -6.17 18.76 -5.46
N ILE A 27 -5.39 17.68 -5.61
CA ILE A 27 -4.73 17.35 -6.89
C ILE A 27 -5.77 17.06 -7.96
N THR A 28 -6.82 16.29 -7.63
CA THR A 28 -7.87 15.91 -8.58
C THR A 28 -8.62 17.14 -9.11
N VAL A 29 -9.14 17.98 -8.21
CA VAL A 29 -9.91 19.18 -8.59
C VAL A 29 -9.05 20.14 -9.41
N MET A 30 -7.81 20.41 -8.97
CA MET A 30 -6.91 21.31 -9.67
C MET A 30 -6.59 20.77 -11.08
N THR A 31 -6.33 19.48 -11.21
CA THR A 31 -6.01 18.85 -12.51
C THR A 31 -7.20 18.92 -13.46
N ILE A 32 -8.42 18.60 -12.99
CA ILE A 32 -9.64 18.71 -13.81
C ILE A 32 -9.86 20.17 -14.24
N TYR A 33 -9.71 21.11 -13.32
CA TYR A 33 -9.86 22.54 -13.61
C TYR A 33 -8.88 23.00 -14.70
N MET A 34 -7.58 22.70 -14.56
CA MET A 34 -6.58 23.08 -15.56
C MET A 34 -6.79 22.37 -16.90
N ASN A 35 -7.12 21.07 -16.89
CA ASN A 35 -7.39 20.32 -18.11
C ASN A 35 -8.61 20.87 -18.86
N SER A 36 -9.62 21.35 -18.14
CA SER A 36 -10.82 21.95 -18.73
C SER A 36 -10.53 23.21 -19.57
N MET A 37 -9.38 23.86 -19.34
CA MET A 37 -8.90 24.99 -20.14
C MET A 37 -7.87 24.57 -21.19
N TRP A 38 -6.95 23.66 -20.84
CA TRP A 38 -5.83 23.26 -21.71
C TRP A 38 -6.25 22.30 -22.81
N TRP A 39 -6.93 21.21 -22.44
CA TRP A 39 -7.39 20.18 -23.38
C TRP A 39 -8.79 19.67 -22.98
N PRO A 40 -9.84 20.49 -23.22
CA PRO A 40 -11.19 20.19 -22.77
C PRO A 40 -11.74 18.91 -23.41
N SER A 41 -12.45 18.09 -22.64
CA SER A 41 -12.91 16.76 -23.06
C SER A 41 -13.83 16.74 -24.28
N HIS A 42 -14.54 17.84 -24.55
CA HIS A 42 -15.46 17.94 -25.70
C HIS A 42 -14.76 18.30 -27.02
N THR A 43 -13.46 18.61 -27.00
CA THR A 43 -12.73 19.07 -28.21
C THR A 43 -12.32 17.93 -29.15
N SER A 44 -12.11 16.72 -28.63
CA SER A 44 -11.73 15.55 -29.43
C SER A 44 -11.92 14.25 -28.63
N LEU A 45 -12.01 13.11 -29.32
CA LEU A 45 -12.04 11.80 -28.67
C LEU A 45 -10.83 11.58 -27.75
N TRP A 46 -9.64 12.02 -28.16
CA TRP A 46 -8.43 11.89 -27.36
C TRP A 46 -8.46 12.74 -26.09
N ALA A 47 -9.04 13.96 -26.16
CA ALA A 47 -9.25 14.79 -24.98
C ALA A 47 -10.22 14.13 -23.99
N LEU A 48 -11.29 13.52 -24.51
CA LEU A 48 -12.24 12.75 -23.71
C LEU A 48 -11.54 11.57 -23.02
N ILE A 49 -10.79 10.76 -23.77
CA ILE A 49 -10.03 9.63 -23.23
C ILE A 49 -9.05 10.09 -22.15
N ASN A 50 -8.27 11.16 -22.39
CA ASN A 50 -7.34 11.71 -21.42
C ASN A 50 -8.03 12.09 -20.10
N GLN A 51 -9.14 12.82 -20.18
CA GLN A 51 -9.91 13.23 -19.00
C GLN A 51 -10.54 12.02 -18.28
N THR A 52 -11.10 11.07 -19.04
CA THR A 52 -11.71 9.85 -18.49
C THR A 52 -10.68 8.99 -17.78
N VAL A 53 -9.51 8.77 -18.38
CA VAL A 53 -8.42 8.00 -17.75
C VAL A 53 -7.99 8.65 -16.43
N PHE A 54 -7.78 9.98 -16.43
CA PHE A 54 -7.42 10.69 -15.20
C PHE A 54 -8.49 10.55 -14.11
N VAL A 55 -9.75 10.73 -14.46
CA VAL A 55 -10.88 10.58 -13.51
C VAL A 55 -10.97 9.15 -12.97
N LEU A 56 -10.78 8.13 -13.82
CA LEU A 56 -10.77 6.73 -13.37
C LEU A 56 -9.60 6.43 -12.42
N LEU A 57 -8.41 6.98 -12.68
CA LEU A 57 -7.26 6.87 -11.78
C LEU A 57 -7.52 7.55 -10.44
N SER A 58 -8.10 8.75 -10.43
CA SER A 58 -8.47 9.48 -9.21
C SER A 58 -9.56 8.76 -8.40
N LEU A 59 -10.61 8.28 -9.07
CA LEU A 59 -11.68 7.51 -8.43
C LEU A 59 -11.16 6.20 -7.85
N GLY A 60 -10.31 5.48 -8.61
CA GLY A 60 -9.65 4.27 -8.13
C GLY A 60 -8.76 4.54 -6.92
N THR A 61 -7.99 5.64 -6.93
CA THR A 61 -7.16 6.06 -5.78
C THR A 61 -8.02 6.25 -4.53
N GLY A 62 -9.13 6.99 -4.63
CA GLY A 62 -10.05 7.22 -3.52
C GLY A 62 -10.71 5.92 -3.04
N PHE A 63 -11.20 5.10 -3.96
CA PHE A 63 -11.83 3.82 -3.64
C PHE A 63 -10.89 2.88 -2.90
N TYR A 64 -9.70 2.62 -3.44
CA TYR A 64 -8.74 1.70 -2.82
C TYR A 64 -8.21 2.23 -1.49
N PHE A 65 -8.06 3.55 -1.35
CA PHE A 65 -7.70 4.17 -0.08
C PHE A 65 -8.76 3.89 1.01
N VAL A 66 -10.03 4.12 0.69
CA VAL A 66 -11.16 3.85 1.60
C VAL A 66 -11.21 2.36 1.96
N MET A 67 -11.09 1.48 0.96
CA MET A 67 -11.10 0.03 1.18
C MET A 67 -9.93 -0.44 2.05
N ALA A 68 -8.72 0.10 1.83
CA ALA A 68 -7.55 -0.23 2.65
C ALA A 68 -7.73 0.21 4.12
N SER A 69 -8.34 1.38 4.36
CA SER A 69 -8.57 1.90 5.71
C SER A 69 -9.72 1.19 6.44
N LEU A 70 -10.86 0.98 5.77
CA LEU A 70 -12.09 0.45 6.39
C LEU A 70 -12.08 -1.07 6.55
N THR A 71 -11.62 -1.83 5.55
CA THR A 71 -11.47 -3.30 5.66
C THR A 71 -10.54 -3.67 6.81
N GLY A 72 -9.44 -2.92 6.92
CA GLY A 72 -8.40 -3.15 7.91
C GLY A 72 -7.60 -4.43 7.67
N PRO A 73 -6.63 -4.71 8.55
CA PRO A 73 -5.55 -5.65 8.25
C PRO A 73 -5.93 -7.13 8.45
N GLY A 74 -7.07 -7.42 9.06
CA GLY A 74 -7.39 -8.74 9.60
C GLY A 74 -6.74 -8.91 10.99
N TYR A 75 -7.52 -8.66 12.04
CA TYR A 75 -7.05 -8.85 13.41
C TYR A 75 -7.21 -10.31 13.84
N LEU A 76 -6.24 -10.80 14.58
CA LEU A 76 -6.37 -12.07 15.28
C LEU A 76 -7.47 -11.95 16.34
N ARG A 77 -8.27 -13.01 16.50
CA ARG A 77 -9.24 -13.10 17.59
C ARG A 77 -8.51 -13.02 18.94
N LEU A 78 -9.15 -12.42 19.93
CA LEU A 78 -8.60 -12.44 21.30
C LEU A 78 -8.54 -13.88 21.79
N LYS A 79 -7.52 -14.18 22.60
CA LYS A 79 -7.27 -15.52 23.13
C LYS A 79 -7.22 -16.61 22.03
N TRP A 80 -6.70 -16.26 20.84
CA TRP A 80 -6.49 -17.23 19.78
C TRP A 80 -5.54 -18.35 20.24
N ARG A 81 -5.83 -19.57 19.79
CA ARG A 81 -5.03 -20.77 20.02
C ARG A 81 -4.99 -21.58 18.71
N PRO A 82 -3.89 -22.29 18.42
CA PRO A 82 -3.83 -23.21 17.29
C PRO A 82 -4.85 -24.35 17.46
N ALA A 83 -5.30 -24.92 16.34
CA ALA A 83 -6.25 -26.05 16.37
C ALA A 83 -5.62 -27.34 16.92
N HIS A 84 -4.32 -27.53 16.71
CA HIS A 84 -3.56 -28.66 17.23
C HIS A 84 -2.70 -28.22 18.42
N HIS A 85 -2.96 -28.81 19.59
CA HIS A 85 -2.31 -28.47 20.87
C HIS A 85 -0.80 -28.73 20.89
N SER A 86 -0.25 -29.58 20.01
CA SER A 86 1.20 -29.83 19.92
C SER A 86 2.01 -28.60 19.49
N ALA A 87 1.37 -27.57 18.92
CA ALA A 87 2.02 -26.29 18.59
C ALA A 87 2.03 -25.29 19.76
N ASP A 88 1.25 -25.51 20.83
CA ASP A 88 1.07 -24.53 21.93
C ASP A 88 2.39 -24.19 22.64
N GLU A 89 3.29 -25.16 22.81
CA GLU A 89 4.58 -24.95 23.49
C GLU A 89 5.59 -24.16 22.66
N GLN A 90 5.40 -24.12 21.34
CA GLN A 90 6.33 -23.52 20.42
C GLN A 90 5.96 -22.08 20.06
N LEU A 91 4.69 -21.67 20.16
CA LEU A 91 4.26 -20.35 19.71
C LEU A 91 4.54 -19.22 20.69
N GLN A 92 4.81 -18.04 20.15
CA GLN A 92 4.89 -16.82 20.94
C GLN A 92 3.53 -16.44 21.50
N PHE A 93 3.46 -16.18 22.81
CA PHE A 93 2.26 -15.69 23.47
C PHE A 93 2.19 -14.15 23.47
N CYS A 94 1.00 -13.60 23.28
CA CYS A 94 0.72 -12.16 23.41
C CYS A 94 -0.09 -11.91 24.68
N ASN A 95 0.56 -11.33 25.70
CA ASN A 95 -0.08 -11.04 26.99
C ASN A 95 -1.28 -10.08 26.85
N VAL A 96 -1.17 -9.08 25.97
CA VAL A 96 -2.23 -8.08 25.75
C VAL A 96 -3.48 -8.70 25.14
N CYS A 97 -3.32 -9.58 24.15
CA CYS A 97 -4.46 -10.26 23.50
C CYS A 97 -4.89 -11.55 24.23
N GLY A 98 -4.13 -12.00 25.22
CA GLY A 98 -4.39 -13.20 26.02
C GLY A 98 -4.35 -14.51 25.22
N GLY A 99 -3.59 -14.57 24.13
CA GLY A 99 -3.52 -15.74 23.23
C GLY A 99 -2.19 -15.87 22.50
N TYR A 100 -2.02 -16.97 21.78
CA TYR A 100 -0.85 -17.20 20.94
C TYR A 100 -0.88 -16.35 19.67
N LYS A 101 0.29 -16.08 19.11
CA LYS A 101 0.43 -15.48 17.79
C LYS A 101 0.36 -16.59 16.74
N ALA A 102 -0.60 -16.49 15.83
CA ALA A 102 -0.64 -17.30 14.62
C ALA A 102 0.61 -17.05 13.75
N PRO A 103 0.94 -17.96 12.81
CA PRO A 103 2.00 -17.74 11.83
C PRO A 103 1.90 -16.36 11.19
N ARG A 104 3.06 -15.69 11.05
CA ARG A 104 3.17 -14.36 10.42
C ARG A 104 2.41 -13.24 11.14
N SER A 105 1.83 -13.48 12.32
CA SER A 105 1.09 -12.48 13.06
C SER A 105 1.95 -11.75 14.09
N HIS A 106 1.75 -10.45 14.21
CA HIS A 106 2.49 -9.61 15.15
C HIS A 106 1.55 -8.65 15.89
N HIS A 107 1.90 -8.32 17.14
CA HIS A 107 1.11 -7.40 17.94
C HIS A 107 1.47 -5.95 17.58
N CYS A 108 0.50 -5.19 17.09
CA CYS A 108 0.67 -3.77 16.86
C CYS A 108 0.24 -2.99 18.10
N ARG A 109 1.17 -2.30 18.76
CA ARG A 109 0.88 -1.46 19.93
C ARG A 109 -0.11 -0.32 19.64
N LYS A 110 -0.06 0.26 18.43
CA LYS A 110 -0.98 1.35 18.03
C LYS A 110 -2.40 0.87 17.81
N CYS A 111 -2.58 -0.34 17.26
CA CYS A 111 -3.90 -0.95 17.10
C CYS A 111 -4.36 -1.72 18.34
N ASP A 112 -3.46 -1.95 19.31
CA ASP A 112 -3.69 -2.76 20.51
C ASP A 112 -4.20 -4.18 20.22
N ARG A 113 -3.77 -4.75 19.09
CA ARG A 113 -4.23 -6.05 18.59
C ARG A 113 -3.13 -6.78 17.84
N CYS A 114 -3.17 -8.10 17.89
CA CYS A 114 -2.44 -8.95 16.96
C CYS A 114 -3.03 -8.83 15.56
N VAL A 115 -2.18 -8.58 14.59
CA VAL A 115 -2.52 -8.41 13.16
C VAL A 115 -1.99 -9.60 12.39
N ILE A 116 -2.84 -10.19 11.56
CA ILE A 116 -2.51 -11.34 10.70
C ILE A 116 -1.64 -10.87 9.53
N LYS A 117 -0.55 -11.60 9.23
CA LYS A 117 0.46 -11.23 8.22
C LYS A 117 0.81 -9.73 8.32
N MET A 118 1.16 -9.29 9.53
CA MET A 118 1.39 -7.87 9.79
C MET A 118 2.57 -7.38 8.97
N ASP A 119 2.35 -6.34 8.17
CA ASP A 119 3.42 -5.65 7.46
C ASP A 119 3.90 -4.46 8.27
N HIS A 120 3.06 -3.43 8.39
CA HIS A 120 3.37 -2.24 9.18
C HIS A 120 2.11 -1.54 9.67
N HIS A 121 2.29 -0.56 10.56
CA HIS A 121 1.24 0.38 10.91
C HIS A 121 1.39 1.65 10.09
N CYS A 122 0.40 1.96 9.24
CA CYS A 122 0.43 3.12 8.38
C CYS A 122 -0.42 4.26 8.98
N PRO A 123 0.20 5.42 9.31
CA PRO A 123 -0.53 6.54 9.88
C PRO A 123 -1.54 7.14 8.90
N TRP A 124 -1.29 7.07 7.59
CA TRP A 124 -2.13 7.67 6.54
C TRP A 124 -3.49 6.98 6.37
N ILE A 125 -3.56 5.66 6.60
CA ILE A 125 -4.85 4.95 6.67
C ILE A 125 -5.34 4.80 8.11
N ASN A 126 -4.57 5.33 9.08
CA ASN A 126 -4.70 5.16 10.52
C ASN A 126 -4.95 3.71 10.93
N ASN A 127 -4.27 2.77 10.27
CA ASN A 127 -4.51 1.35 10.45
C ASN A 127 -3.26 0.55 10.07
N CYS A 128 -3.22 -0.72 10.50
CA CYS A 128 -2.22 -1.63 9.98
C CYS A 128 -2.52 -2.04 8.54
N VAL A 129 -1.44 -2.33 7.82
CA VAL A 129 -1.46 -3.12 6.60
C VAL A 129 -1.13 -4.55 7.01
N GLY A 130 -1.99 -5.47 6.60
CA GLY A 130 -1.86 -6.89 6.90
C GLY A 130 -2.62 -7.73 5.89
N TRP A 131 -2.82 -9.01 6.20
CA TRP A 131 -3.42 -9.99 5.30
C TRP A 131 -4.67 -9.49 4.58
N ALA A 132 -5.65 -8.92 5.29
CA ALA A 132 -6.97 -8.63 4.72
C ALA A 132 -7.03 -7.36 3.85
N ASN A 133 -6.09 -6.42 4.01
CA ASN A 133 -6.07 -5.17 3.23
C ASN A 133 -4.80 -4.95 2.40
N HIS A 134 -3.86 -5.90 2.36
CA HIS A 134 -2.61 -5.74 1.61
C HIS A 134 -2.87 -5.45 0.13
N GLY A 135 -3.78 -6.20 -0.51
CA GLY A 135 -4.16 -5.98 -1.90
C GLY A 135 -4.74 -4.58 -2.15
N TYR A 136 -5.70 -4.14 -1.33
CA TYR A 136 -6.27 -2.80 -1.41
C TYR A 136 -5.22 -1.71 -1.20
N PHE A 137 -4.32 -1.89 -0.23
CA PHE A 137 -3.25 -0.94 0.04
C PHE A 137 -2.30 -0.80 -1.15
N THR A 138 -1.86 -1.92 -1.73
CA THR A 138 -0.97 -1.91 -2.90
C THR A 138 -1.65 -1.30 -4.13
N ALA A 139 -2.95 -1.59 -4.35
CA ALA A 139 -3.73 -0.98 -5.42
C ALA A 139 -3.85 0.55 -5.21
N PHE A 140 -4.12 1.00 -3.98
CA PHE A 140 -4.10 2.43 -3.64
C PHE A 140 -2.79 3.10 -4.01
N LEU A 141 -1.64 2.51 -3.64
CA LEU A 141 -0.33 3.08 -3.97
C LEU A 141 -0.13 3.18 -5.50
N ALA A 142 -0.48 2.13 -6.24
CA ALA A 142 -0.34 2.10 -7.69
C ALA A 142 -1.20 3.16 -8.39
N PHE A 143 -2.49 3.24 -8.03
CA PHE A 143 -3.41 4.23 -8.60
C PHE A 143 -3.02 5.66 -8.22
N ALA A 144 -2.57 5.90 -6.98
CA ALA A 144 -2.10 7.21 -6.54
C ALA A 144 -0.89 7.68 -7.35
N VAL A 145 0.10 6.79 -7.56
CA VAL A 145 1.32 7.10 -8.33
C VAL A 145 0.97 7.37 -9.80
N LEU A 146 0.20 6.48 -10.44
CA LEU A 146 -0.21 6.65 -11.83
C LEU A 146 -1.04 7.92 -12.04
N GLY A 147 -2.01 8.17 -11.17
CA GLY A 147 -2.84 9.38 -11.19
C GLY A 147 -2.02 10.65 -11.00
N CYS A 148 -1.04 10.66 -10.09
CA CYS A 148 -0.18 11.82 -9.87
C CYS A 148 0.82 12.05 -11.02
N ILE A 149 1.35 10.99 -11.66
CA ILE A 149 2.16 11.13 -12.88
C ILE A 149 1.33 11.79 -13.98
N HIS A 150 0.13 11.25 -14.24
CA HIS A 150 -0.77 11.78 -15.26
C HIS A 150 -1.18 13.22 -14.96
N GLY A 151 -1.57 13.50 -13.71
CA GLY A 151 -1.92 14.84 -13.25
C GLY A 151 -0.77 15.84 -13.37
N THR A 152 0.46 15.43 -13.05
CA THR A 152 1.65 16.28 -13.21
C THR A 152 1.86 16.67 -14.67
N VAL A 153 1.68 15.74 -15.62
CA VAL A 153 1.78 16.03 -17.05
C VAL A 153 0.71 17.03 -17.49
N ILE A 154 -0.55 16.82 -17.07
CA ILE A 154 -1.66 17.73 -17.38
C ILE A 154 -1.41 19.13 -16.80
N LEU A 155 -1.09 19.21 -15.50
CA LEU A 155 -0.85 20.47 -14.80
C LEU A 155 0.35 21.21 -15.38
N GLY A 156 1.45 20.51 -15.65
CA GLY A 156 2.66 21.10 -16.24
C GLY A 156 2.42 21.62 -17.66
N SER A 157 1.70 20.87 -18.49
CA SER A 157 1.36 21.30 -19.85
C SER A 157 0.39 22.49 -19.85
N SER A 158 -0.59 22.47 -18.95
CA SER A 158 -1.52 23.59 -18.77
C SER A 158 -0.80 24.85 -18.29
N LEU A 159 0.09 24.71 -17.30
CA LEU A 159 0.91 25.81 -16.79
C LEU A 159 1.81 26.39 -17.88
N TYR A 160 2.49 25.54 -18.65
CA TYR A 160 3.31 25.97 -19.78
C TYR A 160 2.49 26.78 -20.79
N VAL A 161 1.34 26.27 -21.25
CA VAL A 161 0.49 27.00 -22.18
C VAL A 161 -0.01 28.33 -21.60
N GLY A 162 -0.35 28.36 -20.32
CA GLY A 162 -0.78 29.58 -19.64
C GLY A 162 0.33 30.63 -19.50
N LEU A 163 1.57 30.22 -19.21
CA LEU A 163 2.72 31.15 -19.09
C LEU A 163 3.14 31.74 -20.44
N TYR A 164 3.01 30.98 -21.53
CA TYR A 164 3.35 31.42 -22.89
C TYR A 164 2.15 32.03 -23.65
N ARG A 165 1.08 32.40 -22.94
CA ARG A 165 -0.16 32.88 -23.55
C ARG A 165 0.04 34.07 -24.48
N ASP A 166 0.78 35.10 -24.04
CA ASP A 166 0.98 36.32 -24.84
C ASP A 166 1.83 36.05 -26.09
N TRP A 167 2.78 35.13 -25.99
CA TRP A 167 3.55 34.64 -27.14
C TRP A 167 2.62 33.99 -28.18
N TYR A 168 1.69 33.13 -27.75
CA TYR A 168 0.70 32.53 -28.67
C TYR A 168 -0.24 33.57 -29.30
N VAL A 169 -0.59 34.65 -28.57
CA VAL A 169 -1.38 35.76 -29.13
C VAL A 169 -0.57 36.51 -30.20
N TYR A 170 0.69 36.84 -29.90
CA TYR A 170 1.56 37.59 -30.82
C TYR A 170 1.79 36.85 -32.15
N TYR A 171 1.99 35.53 -32.10
CA TYR A 171 2.19 34.69 -33.30
C TYR A 171 0.89 34.13 -33.91
N GLY A 172 -0.29 34.56 -33.45
CA GLY A 172 -1.58 34.21 -34.06
C GLY A 172 -2.10 32.79 -33.76
N HIS A 173 -1.57 32.10 -32.75
CA HIS A 173 -2.00 30.76 -32.32
C HIS A 173 -3.21 30.80 -31.36
N LEU A 174 -4.32 31.40 -31.80
CA LEU A 174 -5.48 31.68 -30.95
C LEU A 174 -6.13 30.44 -30.32
N SER A 175 -6.00 29.26 -30.94
CA SER A 175 -6.53 27.99 -30.42
C SER A 175 -5.88 27.54 -29.10
N LYS A 176 -4.69 28.06 -28.76
CA LYS A 176 -3.95 27.73 -27.53
C LYS A 176 -4.17 28.74 -26.39
N VAL A 177 -4.88 29.84 -26.65
CA VAL A 177 -5.03 30.99 -25.72
C VAL A 177 -6.10 30.75 -24.63
N ASN A 178 -6.68 29.55 -24.60
CA ASN A 178 -7.78 29.18 -23.69
C ASN A 178 -7.35 29.06 -22.22
N VAL A 179 -6.07 28.82 -21.93
CA VAL A 179 -5.58 28.74 -20.56
C VAL A 179 -5.40 30.15 -20.00
N LYS A 180 -6.21 30.50 -19.00
CA LYS A 180 -6.14 31.78 -18.29
C LYS A 180 -5.62 31.56 -16.88
N LEU A 181 -4.43 32.09 -16.60
CA LEU A 181 -3.83 32.01 -15.27
C LEU A 181 -4.18 33.27 -14.46
N THR A 182 -5.15 33.15 -13.56
CA THR A 182 -5.28 34.10 -12.44
C THR A 182 -4.15 33.85 -11.43
N VAL A 183 -3.86 34.84 -10.57
CA VAL A 183 -2.86 34.68 -9.49
C VAL A 183 -3.18 33.45 -8.62
N SER A 184 -4.45 33.24 -8.26
CA SER A 184 -4.86 32.08 -7.48
C SER A 184 -4.67 30.75 -8.21
N SER A 185 -5.06 30.67 -9.49
CA SER A 185 -4.90 29.45 -10.28
C SER A 185 -3.42 29.10 -10.51
N LEU A 186 -2.56 30.11 -10.69
CA LEU A 186 -1.12 29.92 -10.83
C LEU A 186 -0.53 29.33 -9.53
N VAL A 187 -0.80 29.96 -8.39
CA VAL A 187 -0.29 29.51 -7.08
C VAL A 187 -0.79 28.10 -6.77
N LEU A 188 -2.08 27.83 -6.95
CA LEU A 188 -2.66 26.51 -6.70
C LEU A 188 -2.15 25.45 -7.68
N CYS A 189 -1.91 25.80 -8.95
CA CYS A 189 -1.32 24.89 -9.93
C CYS A 189 0.09 24.48 -9.53
N VAL A 190 0.95 25.45 -9.21
CA VAL A 190 2.34 25.19 -8.79
C VAL A 190 2.36 24.36 -7.50
N PHE A 191 1.51 24.69 -6.53
CA PHE A 191 1.36 23.93 -5.29
C PHE A 191 0.95 22.47 -5.56
N ASN A 192 -0.06 22.24 -6.41
CA ASN A 192 -0.54 20.88 -6.71
C ASN A 192 0.45 20.08 -7.57
N ILE A 193 1.24 20.73 -8.44
CA ILE A 193 2.38 20.07 -9.11
C ILE A 193 3.38 19.59 -8.07
N GLY A 194 3.74 20.44 -7.11
CA GLY A 194 4.64 20.09 -6.01
C GLY A 194 4.11 18.92 -5.17
N LEU A 195 2.82 18.95 -4.79
CA LEU A 195 2.17 17.84 -4.09
C LEU A 195 2.18 16.54 -4.90
N ALA A 196 1.83 16.61 -6.19
CA ALA A 196 1.79 15.44 -7.06
C ALA A 196 3.18 14.81 -7.23
N ILE A 197 4.22 15.60 -7.45
CA ILE A 197 5.61 15.13 -7.51
C ILE A 197 6.02 14.51 -6.17
N GLY A 198 5.68 15.16 -5.05
CA GLY A 198 5.93 14.63 -3.71
C GLY A 198 5.30 13.25 -3.50
N VAL A 199 4.05 13.06 -3.95
CA VAL A 199 3.36 11.77 -3.92
C VAL A 199 4.08 10.77 -4.82
N VAL A 200 4.43 11.11 -6.06
CA VAL A 200 5.13 10.20 -6.99
C VAL A 200 6.45 9.72 -6.38
N LEU A 201 7.24 10.59 -5.76
CA LEU A 201 8.52 10.21 -5.16
C LEU A 201 8.33 9.34 -3.90
N THR A 202 7.52 9.81 -2.95
CA THR A 202 7.40 9.18 -1.64
C THR A 202 6.52 7.93 -1.66
N VAL A 203 5.34 8.03 -2.25
CA VAL A 203 4.39 6.91 -2.40
C VAL A 203 4.89 5.94 -3.45
N GLY A 204 5.60 6.41 -4.48
CA GLY A 204 6.29 5.55 -5.45
C GLY A 204 7.39 4.71 -4.82
N ALA A 205 8.23 5.28 -3.96
CA ALA A 205 9.24 4.49 -3.22
C ALA A 205 8.57 3.42 -2.33
N LEU A 206 7.47 3.76 -1.66
CA LEU A 206 6.69 2.81 -0.87
C LEU A 206 6.06 1.71 -1.75
N LEU A 207 5.57 2.04 -2.94
CA LEU A 207 5.06 1.06 -3.91
C LEU A 207 6.15 0.09 -4.34
N VAL A 208 7.37 0.57 -4.65
CA VAL A 208 8.50 -0.30 -5.00
C VAL A 208 8.82 -1.26 -3.84
N TYR A 209 8.83 -0.76 -2.60
CA TYR A 209 9.03 -1.59 -1.42
C TYR A 209 7.95 -2.67 -1.28
N GLN A 210 6.67 -2.30 -1.43
CA GLN A 210 5.55 -3.24 -1.35
C GLN A 210 5.56 -4.27 -2.48
N VAL A 211 5.89 -3.87 -3.71
CA VAL A 211 6.04 -4.81 -4.84
C VAL A 211 7.17 -5.80 -4.58
N ARG A 212 8.32 -5.33 -4.06
CA ARG A 212 9.43 -6.21 -3.68
C ARG A 212 9.03 -7.17 -2.55
N SER A 213 8.32 -6.69 -1.54
CA SER A 213 7.76 -7.50 -0.45
C SER A 213 6.86 -8.62 -1.02
N ILE A 214 5.93 -8.27 -1.92
CA ILE A 214 5.00 -9.22 -2.56
C ILE A 214 5.76 -10.23 -3.41
N LEU A 215 6.70 -9.80 -4.24
CA LEU A 215 7.49 -10.70 -5.11
C LEU A 215 8.24 -11.77 -4.33
N ASN A 216 8.69 -11.44 -3.13
CA ASN A 216 9.43 -12.34 -2.23
C ASN A 216 8.55 -12.98 -1.14
N ASN A 217 7.24 -12.72 -1.15
CA ASN A 217 6.27 -13.08 -0.11
C ASN A 217 6.73 -12.80 1.33
N ARG A 218 7.43 -11.68 1.55
CA ARG A 218 8.00 -11.27 2.84
C ARG A 218 7.40 -9.97 3.32
N THR A 219 6.92 -9.92 4.55
CA THR A 219 6.54 -8.64 5.18
C THR A 219 7.78 -7.88 5.66
N ALA A 220 7.62 -6.58 5.95
CA ALA A 220 8.69 -5.76 6.52
C ALA A 220 9.25 -6.31 7.84
N ILE A 221 8.39 -6.93 8.65
CA ILE A 221 8.80 -7.60 9.90
C ILE A 221 9.60 -8.87 9.59
N GLU A 222 9.14 -9.64 8.61
CA GLU A 222 9.79 -10.90 8.22
C GLU A 222 11.14 -10.69 7.57
N ASP A 223 11.37 -9.61 6.83
CA ASP A 223 12.68 -9.28 6.26
C ASP A 223 13.77 -9.22 7.35
N TRP A 224 13.46 -8.59 8.48
CA TRP A 224 14.38 -8.53 9.62
C TRP A 224 14.53 -9.89 10.35
N ILE A 225 13.45 -10.67 10.44
CA ILE A 225 13.52 -12.02 11.02
C ILE A 225 14.42 -12.92 10.16
N VAL A 226 14.29 -12.83 8.84
CA VAL A 226 15.08 -13.57 7.85
C VAL A 226 16.54 -13.21 7.92
N GLU A 227 16.87 -11.92 8.00
CA GLU A 227 18.26 -11.47 8.14
C GLU A 227 18.92 -12.09 9.38
N LYS A 228 18.21 -12.11 10.51
CA LYS A 228 18.67 -12.77 11.74
C LYS A 228 18.77 -14.29 11.63
N ALA A 229 17.84 -14.91 10.90
CA ALA A 229 17.87 -16.35 10.68
C ALA A 229 19.08 -16.76 9.83
N ARG A 230 19.36 -16.01 8.76
CA ARG A 230 20.54 -16.23 7.89
C ARG A 230 21.85 -16.10 8.65
N PHE A 231 22.01 -15.03 9.43
CA PHE A 231 23.21 -14.85 10.27
C PHE A 231 23.46 -16.04 11.22
N ARG A 232 22.39 -16.60 11.80
CA ARG A 232 22.49 -17.80 12.66
C ARG A 232 22.82 -19.06 11.86
N ALA A 233 22.26 -19.18 10.66
CA ALA A 233 22.48 -20.32 9.78
C ALA A 233 23.94 -20.38 9.33
N GLU A 234 24.49 -19.24 8.88
CA GLU A 234 25.89 -19.11 8.47
C GLU A 234 26.85 -19.48 9.60
N ARG A 235 26.59 -19.01 10.83
CA ARG A 235 27.42 -19.34 11.99
C ARG A 235 27.38 -20.81 12.39
N ASN A 236 26.30 -21.52 12.04
CA ASN A 236 26.11 -22.93 12.35
C ASN A 236 26.35 -23.84 11.13
N GLU A 237 26.85 -23.30 10.02
CA GLU A 237 27.04 -24.02 8.74
C GLU A 237 25.77 -24.73 8.24
N GLN A 238 24.61 -24.10 8.47
CA GLN A 238 23.31 -24.59 8.04
C GLN A 238 22.76 -23.77 6.88
N THR A 239 21.94 -24.41 6.05
CA THR A 239 21.18 -23.73 5.01
C THR A 239 19.85 -23.21 5.58
N PHE A 240 19.56 -21.94 5.34
CA PHE A 240 18.26 -21.35 5.70
C PHE A 240 17.38 -21.20 4.46
N VAL A 241 16.23 -21.87 4.48
CA VAL A 241 15.18 -21.71 3.47
C VAL A 241 14.04 -20.88 4.06
N TYR A 242 13.63 -19.82 3.37
CA TYR A 242 12.48 -19.03 3.79
C TYR A 242 11.18 -19.77 3.43
N PRO A 243 10.32 -20.08 4.40
CA PRO A 243 9.25 -21.06 4.21
C PRO A 243 8.13 -20.58 3.28
N TYR A 244 7.91 -19.28 3.12
CA TYR A 244 6.75 -18.75 2.39
C TYR A 244 7.05 -18.30 0.96
N ASP A 245 8.28 -18.43 0.47
CA ASP A 245 8.61 -18.07 -0.93
C ASP A 245 8.26 -19.23 -1.88
N LEU A 246 7.12 -19.12 -2.56
CA LEU A 246 6.58 -20.13 -3.47
C LEU A 246 6.97 -19.88 -4.94
N GLY A 247 7.86 -18.92 -5.19
CA GLY A 247 8.16 -18.40 -6.51
C GLY A 247 7.31 -17.18 -6.88
N ARG A 248 7.91 -16.24 -7.61
CA ARG A 248 7.39 -14.88 -7.85
C ARG A 248 5.91 -14.82 -8.25
N TRP A 249 5.48 -15.67 -9.19
CA TRP A 249 4.09 -15.65 -9.66
C TRP A 249 3.09 -16.14 -8.62
N ARG A 250 3.42 -17.20 -7.88
CA ARG A 250 2.58 -17.73 -6.80
C ARG A 250 2.52 -16.75 -5.63
N ASN A 251 3.64 -16.08 -5.33
CA ASN A 251 3.71 -15.03 -4.32
C ASN A 251 2.82 -13.84 -4.67
N VAL A 252 2.88 -13.34 -5.91
CA VAL A 252 2.03 -12.25 -6.40
C VAL A 252 0.55 -12.61 -6.26
N LYS A 253 0.14 -13.82 -6.66
CA LYS A 253 -1.25 -14.28 -6.55
C LYS A 253 -1.78 -14.34 -5.12
N GLN A 254 -0.93 -14.38 -4.09
CA GLN A 254 -1.40 -14.33 -2.69
C GLN A 254 -1.93 -12.96 -2.27
N VAL A 255 -1.55 -11.90 -2.98
CA VAL A 255 -1.88 -10.51 -2.61
C VAL A 255 -2.62 -9.79 -3.73
N ILE A 256 -2.16 -9.94 -4.98
CA ILE A 256 -2.71 -9.25 -6.14
C ILE A 256 -3.65 -10.18 -6.89
N ASN A 257 -4.92 -9.80 -6.90
CA ASN A 257 -5.99 -10.40 -7.70
C ASN A 257 -7.02 -9.32 -8.06
N LEU A 258 -7.92 -9.62 -9.00
CA LEU A 258 -8.91 -8.65 -9.50
C LEU A 258 -9.81 -8.06 -8.40
N THR A 259 -10.02 -8.79 -7.31
CA THR A 259 -10.91 -8.36 -6.23
C THR A 259 -10.18 -7.65 -5.09
N CYS A 260 -8.85 -7.65 -5.08
CA CYS A 260 -8.00 -7.23 -3.96
C CYS A 260 -8.31 -7.92 -2.62
N ARG A 261 -9.11 -8.99 -2.62
CA ARG A 261 -9.44 -9.76 -1.42
C ARG A 261 -8.28 -10.69 -1.05
N PRO A 262 -8.09 -10.94 0.26
CA PRO A 262 -7.07 -11.89 0.69
C PRO A 262 -7.33 -13.31 0.18
N VAL A 263 -6.26 -14.07 -0.03
CA VAL A 263 -6.29 -15.52 -0.29
C VAL A 263 -6.05 -16.28 1.02
N GLY A 264 -6.73 -17.42 1.19
CA GLY A 264 -6.60 -18.28 2.37
C GLY A 264 -7.48 -17.83 3.54
N ASN A 265 -7.18 -18.34 4.74
CA ASN A 265 -7.89 -18.01 5.98
C ASN A 265 -7.08 -17.08 6.91
N GLY A 266 -5.83 -16.78 6.55
CA GLY A 266 -4.90 -15.96 7.33
C GLY A 266 -4.22 -16.71 8.50
N TYR A 267 -4.54 -17.98 8.73
CA TYR A 267 -3.92 -18.81 9.76
C TYR A 267 -2.97 -19.84 9.15
N ASP A 268 -3.42 -20.43 8.05
CA ASP A 268 -2.72 -21.46 7.30
C ASP A 268 -2.09 -20.88 6.04
N TRP A 269 -0.79 -21.11 5.91
CA TRP A 269 -0.01 -20.59 4.79
C TRP A 269 0.58 -21.73 3.99
N PRO A 270 0.47 -21.70 2.65
CA PRO A 270 1.27 -22.59 1.82
C PRO A 270 2.75 -22.27 2.03
N VAL A 271 3.53 -23.35 2.20
CA VAL A 271 4.98 -23.30 2.44
C VAL A 271 5.73 -24.12 1.40
N VAL A 272 7.02 -23.85 1.27
CA VAL A 272 7.96 -24.66 0.49
C VAL A 272 7.98 -26.08 1.07
N GLU A 273 8.13 -27.08 0.20
CA GLU A 273 8.24 -28.48 0.61
C GLU A 273 9.39 -28.68 1.61
N GLY A 274 9.13 -29.43 2.69
CA GLY A 274 10.08 -29.63 3.79
C GLY A 274 10.12 -28.49 4.83
N CYS A 275 9.41 -27.38 4.62
CA CYS A 275 9.26 -26.32 5.62
C CYS A 275 7.99 -26.50 6.45
N ASP A 276 7.98 -25.88 7.62
CA ASP A 276 6.79 -25.75 8.46
C ASP A 276 6.35 -24.29 8.56
N GLN A 277 5.04 -24.05 8.63
CA GLN A 277 4.52 -22.68 8.70
C GLN A 277 4.83 -21.99 10.04
N TYR A 278 5.23 -22.74 11.07
CA TYR A 278 5.63 -22.15 12.34
C TYR A 278 7.13 -21.87 12.43
N THR A 279 7.94 -22.21 11.41
CA THR A 279 9.41 -22.06 11.41
C THR A 279 9.90 -20.69 11.87
N LEU A 280 9.18 -19.60 11.54
CA LEU A 280 9.54 -18.24 11.97
C LEU A 280 8.92 -17.80 13.31
N THR A 281 7.94 -18.53 13.83
CA THR A 281 7.17 -18.20 15.04
C THR A 281 7.57 -19.01 16.26
N VAL A 282 8.40 -20.06 16.14
CA VAL A 282 8.83 -20.90 17.26
C VAL A 282 9.72 -20.12 18.26
N ARG A 283 9.39 -20.23 19.55
CA ARG A 283 10.08 -19.59 20.69
C ARG A 283 11.45 -20.21 20.99
N CYS A 284 11.65 -21.47 20.59
CA CYS A 284 12.88 -22.23 20.77
C CYS A 284 13.82 -22.11 19.56
N ARG A 285 15.12 -22.07 19.84
CA ARG A 285 16.25 -21.90 18.92
C ARG A 285 16.05 -22.62 17.58
N ALA A 286 16.25 -21.87 16.49
CA ALA A 286 16.83 -22.31 15.22
C ALA A 286 17.06 -23.83 15.10
N THR A 287 16.00 -24.59 14.89
CA THR A 287 16.11 -25.95 14.37
C THR A 287 15.72 -25.81 12.91
N MET A 288 16.66 -25.27 12.13
CA MET A 288 16.52 -25.19 10.68
C MET A 288 16.81 -26.58 10.14
N LEU A 289 15.74 -27.27 9.75
CA LEU A 289 15.79 -28.55 9.07
C LEU A 289 16.43 -28.36 7.68
N VAL A 290 17.64 -28.88 7.49
CA VAL A 290 17.95 -29.84 6.42
C VAL A 290 19.07 -30.74 6.97
N THR A 291 18.73 -31.99 7.29
CA THR A 291 19.73 -33.07 7.47
C THR A 291 20.50 -33.23 6.17
N ARG A 292 21.85 -33.25 6.27
CA ARG A 292 22.74 -33.62 5.17
C ARG A 292 22.21 -34.89 4.48
N ALA A 293 21.82 -34.78 3.21
CA ALA A 293 21.87 -35.94 2.34
C ALA A 293 23.35 -36.12 1.97
N LEU A 294 23.96 -37.16 2.53
CA LEU A 294 25.23 -37.71 2.07
C LEU A 294 25.02 -38.36 0.69
#